data_AF-A0A4Q3ESD6-F1
#
_entry.id   AF-A0A4Q3ESD6-F1
#
_cell.length_a   1.000
_cell.length_b   1.000
_cell.length_c   1.000
_cell.angle_alpha   90.00
_cell.angle_beta   90.00
_cell.angle_gamma   90.00
#
_symmetry.space_group_name_H-M   'P 1'
#
loop_
_entity.id
_entity.type
_entity.pdbx_description
1 polymer ?
#
loop_
_entity_poly.entity_id
_entity_poly.type
_entity_poly.pdbx_seq_one_letter_code
_entity_poly.pdbx_strand_id
1 'polypeptide(L)'
;MRIIDLIEEKLAEYKEHFNKIEEHFNKENENFKALMRTDHDTIGKVLKCHLILENYLTNYLAFKFKGVDLNNSRLTFAQKISLLPNSDLRVAFIREGIIELNSIRNKYSHNLSYQVPFGHFNRMLEVLKISRKGIMYDNPINIIEDFTTVACTFLIVNPEEIDLLFQEVFE
;
A
#
# COMPACT_ATOMS: atom_id res chain seq x y z
N MET A 1 -24.70 -29.27 28.15
CA MET A 1 -23.50 -28.72 28.80
C MET A 1 -22.85 -27.74 27.84
N ARG A 2 -22.52 -26.51 28.26
CA ARG A 2 -21.89 -25.52 27.36
C ARG A 2 -20.41 -25.84 27.22
N ILE A 3 -19.79 -25.41 26.12
CA ILE A 3 -18.34 -25.58 25.88
C ILE A 3 -17.51 -25.00 27.02
N ILE A 4 -17.97 -23.90 27.64
CA ILE A 4 -17.28 -23.28 28.77
C ILE A 4 -17.29 -24.19 30.01
N ASP A 5 -18.41 -24.87 30.29
CA ASP A 5 -18.53 -25.77 31.44
C ASP A 5 -17.62 -27.02 31.24
N LEU A 6 -17.47 -27.49 30.00
CA LEU A 6 -16.53 -28.56 29.61
C LEU A 6 -15.06 -28.14 29.76
N ILE A 7 -14.73 -26.88 29.47
CA ILE A 7 -13.37 -26.35 29.60
C ILE A 7 -12.99 -26.21 31.08
N GLU A 8 -13.90 -25.74 31.94
CA GLU A 8 -13.66 -25.64 33.39
C GLU A 8 -13.34 -27.01 34.03
N GLU A 9 -14.08 -28.05 33.65
CA GLU A 9 -13.84 -29.41 34.11
C GLU A 9 -12.47 -29.95 33.65
N LYS A 10 -12.09 -29.68 32.39
CA LYS A 10 -10.78 -30.07 31.87
C LYS A 10 -9.63 -29.26 32.46
N LEU A 11 -9.82 -27.98 32.74
CA LEU A 11 -8.82 -27.14 33.40
C LEU A 11 -8.49 -27.65 34.81
N ALA A 12 -9.44 -28.29 35.51
CA ALA A 12 -9.18 -28.91 36.80
C ALA A 12 -8.23 -30.12 36.72
N GLU A 13 -8.25 -30.88 35.60
CA GLU A 13 -7.38 -32.05 35.38
C GLU A 13 -5.91 -31.66 35.12
N TYR A 14 -5.65 -30.46 34.58
CA TYR A 14 -4.30 -30.00 34.21
C TYR A 14 -3.66 -29.06 35.24
N LYS A 15 -4.17 -29.09 36.48
CA LYS A 15 -3.80 -28.13 37.53
C LYS A 15 -2.30 -28.02 37.80
N GLU A 16 -1.59 -29.15 37.70
CA GLU A 16 -0.14 -29.25 37.93
C GLU A 16 0.70 -28.61 36.82
N HIS A 17 0.11 -28.36 35.64
CA HIS A 17 0.77 -27.73 34.50
C HIS A 17 0.42 -26.25 34.35
N PHE A 18 -0.48 -25.71 35.18
CA PHE A 18 -0.93 -24.32 35.06
C PHE A 18 0.20 -23.32 35.06
N ASN A 19 1.17 -23.46 35.97
CA ASN A 19 2.29 -22.52 36.05
C ASN A 19 3.07 -22.45 34.72
N LYS A 20 3.30 -23.59 34.06
CA LYS A 20 3.98 -23.63 32.74
C LYS A 20 3.14 -23.00 31.63
N ILE A 21 1.82 -23.25 31.65
CA ILE A 21 0.88 -22.68 30.68
C ILE A 21 0.79 -21.17 30.88
N GLU A 22 0.71 -20.70 32.12
CA GLU A 22 0.62 -19.30 32.50
C GLU A 22 1.91 -18.55 32.18
N GLU A 23 3.08 -19.14 32.44
CA GLU A 23 4.38 -18.58 32.02
C GLU A 23 4.45 -18.41 30.49
N HIS A 24 4.05 -19.43 29.73
CA HIS A 24 4.02 -19.35 28.28
C HIS A 24 3.02 -18.30 27.78
N PHE A 25 1.82 -18.28 28.36
CA PHE A 25 0.78 -17.30 28.01
C PHE A 25 1.22 -15.87 28.31
N ASN A 26 1.87 -15.64 29.45
CA ASN A 26 2.40 -14.33 29.81
C ASN A 26 3.49 -13.88 28.82
N LYS A 27 4.37 -14.80 28.39
CA LYS A 27 5.37 -14.50 27.37
C LYS A 27 4.73 -14.12 26.04
N GLU A 28 3.74 -14.87 25.56
CA GLU A 28 3.03 -14.53 24.32
C GLU A 28 2.22 -13.24 24.44
N ASN A 29 1.66 -12.94 25.61
CA ASN A 29 0.97 -11.69 25.87
C ASN A 29 1.93 -10.49 25.82
N GLU A 30 3.16 -10.62 26.32
CA GLU A 30 4.18 -9.59 26.16
C GLU A 30 4.61 -9.42 24.70
N ASN A 31 4.74 -10.51 23.92
CA ASN A 31 4.98 -10.44 22.48
C ASN A 31 3.85 -9.68 21.76
N PHE A 32 2.59 -10.00 22.07
CA PHE A 32 1.42 -9.32 21.52
C PHE A 32 1.41 -7.83 21.86
N LYS A 33 1.64 -7.48 23.13
CA LYS A 33 1.72 -6.07 23.56
C LYS A 33 2.86 -5.34 22.85
N ALA A 34 3.99 -5.98 22.63
CA ALA A 34 5.11 -5.39 21.88
C ALA A 34 4.70 -5.07 20.44
N LEU A 35 4.04 -6.00 19.75
CA LEU A 35 3.52 -5.78 18.40
C LEU A 35 2.46 -4.65 18.34
N MET A 36 1.57 -4.59 19.32
CA MET A 36 0.55 -3.54 19.40
C MET A 36 1.11 -2.15 19.66
N ARG A 37 2.24 -2.05 20.39
CA ARG A 37 2.91 -0.78 20.71
C ARG A 37 3.75 -0.22 19.56
N THR A 38 4.07 -1.04 18.56
CA THR A 38 4.79 -0.56 17.37
C THR A 38 4.05 0.62 16.75
N ASP A 39 4.77 1.66 16.36
CA ASP A 39 4.18 2.84 15.73
C ASP A 39 3.53 2.47 14.38
N HIS A 40 2.20 2.55 14.31
CA HIS A 40 1.41 2.15 13.14
C HIS A 40 1.20 3.30 12.15
N ASP A 41 1.64 4.53 12.47
CA ASP A 41 1.36 5.70 11.63
C ASP A 41 1.94 5.53 10.22
N THR A 42 3.14 4.95 10.12
CA THR A 42 3.79 4.71 8.83
C THR A 42 3.01 3.70 7.99
N ILE A 43 2.57 2.58 8.59
CA ILE A 43 1.76 1.56 7.90
C ILE A 43 0.45 2.19 7.41
N GLY A 44 -0.22 2.96 8.28
CA GLY A 44 -1.46 3.64 7.95
C GLY A 44 -1.30 4.63 6.80
N LYS A 45 -0.22 5.42 6.78
CA LYS A 45 0.07 6.38 5.70
C LYS A 45 0.37 5.69 4.38
N VAL A 46 1.16 4.61 4.39
CA VAL A 46 1.44 3.81 3.18
C VAL A 46 0.15 3.21 2.64
N LEU A 47 -0.69 2.64 3.50
CA LEU A 47 -1.99 2.09 3.11
C LEU A 47 -2.90 3.16 2.51
N LYS A 48 -2.98 4.35 3.14
CA LYS A 48 -3.76 5.48 2.62
C LYS A 48 -3.28 5.90 1.22
N CYS A 49 -1.97 6.05 1.03
CA CYS A 49 -1.40 6.40 -0.27
C CYS A 49 -1.73 5.36 -1.34
N HIS A 50 -1.61 4.08 -1.00
CA HIS A 50 -1.99 2.98 -1.88
C HIS A 50 -3.47 3.02 -2.29
N LEU A 51 -4.39 3.20 -1.33
CA LEU A 51 -5.83 3.25 -1.59
C LEU A 51 -6.22 4.46 -2.44
N ILE A 52 -5.63 5.63 -2.17
CA ILE A 52 -5.85 6.83 -2.98
C ILE A 52 -5.38 6.56 -4.42
N LEU A 53 -4.15 6.09 -4.60
CA LEU A 53 -3.62 5.81 -5.93
C LEU A 53 -4.42 4.76 -6.69
N GLU A 54 -4.89 3.71 -6.01
CA GLU A 54 -5.75 2.69 -6.60
C GLU A 54 -7.07 3.26 -7.11
N ASN A 55 -7.67 4.19 -6.37
CA ASN A 55 -8.89 4.87 -6.80
C ASN A 55 -8.65 5.65 -8.11
N TYR A 56 -7.59 6.45 -8.19
CA TYR A 56 -7.24 7.20 -9.41
C TYR A 56 -6.91 6.26 -10.58
N LEU A 57 -6.12 5.22 -10.34
CA LEU A 57 -5.79 4.21 -11.35
C LEU A 57 -7.04 3.52 -11.89
N THR A 58 -7.98 3.17 -11.01
CA THR A 58 -9.24 2.54 -11.40
C THR A 58 -10.08 3.46 -12.29
N ASN A 59 -10.17 4.75 -11.93
CA ASN A 59 -10.88 5.75 -12.73
C ASN A 59 -10.23 5.97 -14.10
N TYR A 60 -8.89 6.07 -14.15
CA TYR A 60 -8.14 6.17 -15.40
C TYR A 60 -8.42 4.98 -16.33
N LEU A 61 -8.33 3.75 -15.80
CA LEU A 61 -8.57 2.54 -16.58
C LEU A 61 -10.02 2.45 -17.05
N ALA A 62 -10.99 2.84 -16.23
CA ALA A 62 -12.41 2.84 -16.61
C ALA A 62 -12.69 3.82 -17.76
N PHE A 63 -12.04 4.99 -17.74
CA PHE A 63 -12.10 5.95 -18.84
C PHE A 63 -11.42 5.41 -20.11
N LYS A 64 -10.24 4.81 -19.97
CA LYS A 64 -9.46 4.29 -21.11
C LYS A 64 -10.14 3.12 -21.80
N PHE A 65 -10.69 2.18 -21.03
CA PHE A 65 -11.36 0.97 -21.51
C PHE A 65 -12.89 1.12 -21.45
N LYS A 66 -13.41 2.15 -22.12
CA LYS A 66 -14.87 2.44 -22.18
C LYS A 66 -15.68 1.15 -22.40
N GLY A 67 -16.65 0.89 -21.51
CA GLY A 67 -17.53 -0.27 -21.61
C GLY A 67 -17.05 -1.55 -20.92
N VAL A 68 -15.86 -1.54 -20.30
CA VAL A 68 -15.40 -2.65 -19.44
C VAL A 68 -15.77 -2.37 -17.99
N ASP A 69 -16.52 -3.29 -17.38
CA ASP A 69 -16.81 -3.24 -15.94
C ASP A 69 -15.62 -3.77 -15.13
N LEU A 70 -14.70 -2.86 -14.82
CA LEU A 70 -13.52 -3.16 -14.01
C LEU A 70 -13.87 -3.52 -12.56
N ASN A 71 -15.03 -3.09 -12.06
CA ASN A 71 -15.47 -3.38 -10.68
C ASN A 71 -15.88 -4.84 -10.53
N ASN A 72 -16.66 -5.37 -11.49
CA ASN A 72 -17.03 -6.79 -11.51
C ASN A 72 -15.85 -7.71 -11.83
N SER A 73 -14.80 -7.18 -12.45
CA SER A 73 -13.59 -7.93 -12.80
C SER A 73 -12.70 -8.25 -11.58
N ARG A 74 -12.92 -7.61 -10.42
CA ARG A 74 -12.16 -7.80 -9.15
C ARG A 74 -10.64 -7.84 -9.35
N LEU A 75 -10.13 -7.00 -10.24
CA LEU A 75 -8.70 -6.95 -10.55
C LEU A 75 -7.90 -6.51 -9.32
N THR A 76 -6.81 -7.22 -9.05
CA THR A 76 -5.83 -6.80 -8.05
C THR A 76 -5.10 -5.53 -8.50
N PHE A 77 -4.54 -4.79 -7.56
CA PHE A 77 -3.73 -3.60 -7.87
C PHE A 77 -2.60 -3.89 -8.87
N ALA A 78 -1.91 -5.02 -8.71
CA ALA A 78 -0.84 -5.45 -9.64
C ALA A 78 -1.37 -5.66 -11.07
N GLN A 79 -2.54 -6.29 -11.21
CA GLN A 79 -3.19 -6.46 -12.52
C GLN A 79 -3.60 -5.12 -13.11
N LYS A 80 -4.13 -4.18 -12.31
CA LYS A 80 -4.45 -2.82 -12.78
C LYS A 80 -3.21 -2.09 -13.31
N ILE A 81 -2.08 -2.18 -12.62
CA ILE A 81 -0.80 -1.60 -13.11
C ILE A 81 -0.41 -2.21 -14.47
N SER A 82 -0.58 -3.53 -14.64
CA SER A 82 -0.23 -4.20 -15.90
C SER A 82 -1.06 -3.74 -17.10
N LEU A 83 -2.26 -3.20 -16.85
CA LEU A 83 -3.15 -2.65 -17.88
C LEU A 83 -2.80 -1.22 -18.30
N LEU A 84 -1.89 -0.54 -17.59
CA LEU A 84 -1.39 0.75 -18.06
C LEU A 84 -0.76 0.54 -19.45
N PRO A 85 -1.05 1.39 -20.44
CA PRO A 85 -0.41 1.31 -21.75
C PRO A 85 1.02 1.87 -21.70
N ASN A 86 1.95 1.23 -22.41
CA ASN A 86 3.30 1.77 -22.60
C ASN A 86 3.33 2.92 -23.63
N SER A 87 2.30 3.02 -24.47
CA SER A 87 2.17 4.06 -25.50
C SER A 87 1.71 5.42 -24.95
N ASP A 88 1.14 5.47 -23.75
CA ASP A 88 0.80 6.74 -23.08
C ASP A 88 1.95 7.10 -22.14
N LEU A 89 2.85 7.98 -22.60
CA LEU A 89 4.06 8.35 -21.87
C LEU A 89 3.76 8.92 -20.48
N ARG A 90 2.60 9.55 -20.28
CA ARG A 90 2.17 10.12 -18.99
C ARG A 90 2.09 9.06 -17.90
N VAL A 91 1.46 7.93 -18.20
CA VAL A 91 1.29 6.83 -17.24
C VAL A 91 2.47 5.86 -17.26
N ALA A 92 3.17 5.73 -18.40
CA ALA A 92 4.41 4.98 -18.47
C ALA A 92 5.50 5.58 -17.55
N PHE A 93 5.57 6.91 -17.48
CA PHE A 93 6.52 7.65 -16.65
C PHE A 93 6.42 7.31 -15.16
N ILE A 94 5.20 7.12 -14.64
CA ILE A 94 4.97 6.86 -13.21
C ILE A 94 4.95 5.36 -12.86
N ARG A 95 4.81 4.47 -13.85
CA ARG A 95 4.52 3.03 -13.65
C ARG A 95 5.46 2.36 -12.67
N GLU A 96 6.76 2.50 -12.87
CA GLU A 96 7.77 1.84 -12.04
C GLU A 96 7.72 2.32 -10.58
N GLY A 97 7.39 3.59 -10.35
CA GLY A 97 7.15 4.11 -8.99
C GLY A 97 5.89 3.51 -8.34
N ILE A 98 4.83 3.26 -9.13
CA ILE A 98 3.61 2.60 -8.61
C ILE A 98 3.92 1.14 -8.22
N ILE A 99 4.73 0.44 -9.02
CA ILE A 99 5.19 -0.92 -8.70
C ILE A 99 5.99 -0.91 -7.39
N GLU A 100 6.91 0.05 -7.25
CA GLU A 100 7.71 0.24 -6.03
C GLU A 100 6.81 0.49 -4.80
N LEU A 101 5.76 1.31 -4.93
CA LEU A 101 4.78 1.52 -3.86
C LEU A 101 4.07 0.23 -3.46
N ASN A 102 3.62 -0.56 -4.44
CA ASN A 102 2.96 -1.83 -4.17
C ASN A 102 3.88 -2.80 -3.43
N SER A 103 5.16 -2.87 -3.83
CA SER A 103 6.16 -3.69 -3.16
C SER A 103 6.39 -3.25 -1.70
N ILE A 104 6.44 -1.95 -1.44
CA ILE A 104 6.55 -1.40 -0.07
C ILE A 104 5.30 -1.75 0.75
N ARG A 105 4.10 -1.51 0.21
CA ARG A 105 2.83 -1.84 0.87
C ARG A 105 2.74 -3.32 1.22
N ASN A 106 3.11 -4.22 0.30
CA ASN A 106 3.09 -5.66 0.54
C ASN A 106 4.01 -6.06 1.72
N LYS A 107 5.18 -5.43 1.85
CA LYS A 107 6.07 -5.71 3.00
C LYS A 107 5.43 -5.30 4.32
N TYR A 108 4.78 -4.14 4.37
CA TYR A 108 4.03 -3.71 5.56
C TYR A 108 2.83 -4.60 5.88
N SER A 109 2.17 -5.19 4.86
CA SER A 109 1.08 -6.15 5.07
C SER A 109 1.55 -7.48 5.68
N HIS A 110 2.83 -7.83 5.55
CA HIS A 110 3.38 -9.10 6.07
C HIS A 110 4.24 -8.92 7.32
N ASN A 111 4.72 -7.71 7.61
CA ASN A 111 5.59 -7.44 8.75
C ASN A 111 5.26 -6.09 9.40
N LEU A 112 4.60 -6.15 10.57
CA LEU A 112 4.22 -5.00 11.37
C LEU A 112 5.40 -4.19 11.92
N SER A 113 6.59 -4.79 12.00
CA SER A 113 7.82 -4.13 12.46
C SER A 113 8.74 -3.70 11.32
N TYR A 114 8.24 -3.72 10.08
CA TYR A 114 9.04 -3.33 8.93
C TYR A 114 9.36 -1.84 8.95
N GLN A 115 10.62 -1.50 8.68
CA GLN A 115 11.04 -0.13 8.42
C GLN A 115 11.59 -0.07 6.99
N VAL A 116 10.99 0.76 6.14
CA VAL A 116 11.48 0.91 4.77
C VAL A 116 12.79 1.69 4.79
N PRO A 117 13.89 1.11 4.28
CA PRO A 117 15.13 1.85 4.10
C PRO A 117 15.00 2.86 2.95
N PHE A 118 15.66 4.02 3.08
CA PHE A 118 15.70 5.07 2.05
C PHE A 118 16.14 4.60 0.65
N GLY A 119 16.95 3.54 0.57
CA GLY A 119 17.42 3.00 -0.72
C GLY A 119 16.33 2.31 -1.57
N HIS A 120 15.10 2.16 -1.05
CA HIS A 120 14.00 1.47 -1.73
C HIS A 120 13.05 2.39 -2.50
N PHE A 121 13.43 3.64 -2.75
CA PHE A 121 12.58 4.63 -3.44
C PHE A 121 13.15 5.10 -4.77
N ASN A 122 13.99 4.30 -5.43
CA ASN A 122 14.74 4.77 -6.59
C ASN A 122 13.79 5.20 -7.72
N ARG A 123 12.72 4.43 -7.96
CA ARG A 123 11.76 4.71 -9.04
C ARG A 123 10.87 5.91 -8.72
N MET A 124 10.41 6.01 -7.48
CA MET A 124 9.66 7.21 -7.04
C MET A 124 10.54 8.47 -7.11
N LEU A 125 11.80 8.38 -6.69
CA LEU A 125 12.73 9.50 -6.71
C LEU A 125 13.09 9.93 -8.14
N GLU A 126 13.18 9.02 -9.10
CA GLU A 126 13.33 9.34 -10.53
C GLU A 126 12.18 10.24 -11.02
N VAL A 127 10.94 9.90 -10.67
CA VAL A 127 9.75 10.70 -11.00
C VAL A 127 9.76 12.05 -10.27
N LEU A 128 10.10 12.06 -8.99
CA LEU A 128 10.08 13.26 -8.15
C LEU A 128 11.19 14.25 -8.51
N LYS A 129 12.36 13.80 -8.95
CA LYS A 129 13.44 14.69 -9.43
C LYS A 129 12.98 15.58 -10.58
N ILE A 130 12.07 15.08 -11.42
CA ILE A 130 11.56 15.82 -12.58
C ILE A 130 10.37 16.69 -12.17
N SER A 131 9.43 16.14 -11.40
CA SER A 131 8.16 16.80 -11.05
C SER A 131 8.23 17.74 -9.85
N ARG A 132 9.20 17.56 -8.95
CA ARG A 132 9.43 18.37 -7.74
C ARG A 132 10.91 18.74 -7.58
N LYS A 133 11.42 19.53 -8.54
CA LYS A 133 12.83 19.95 -8.58
C LYS A 133 13.26 20.66 -7.30
N GLY A 134 14.44 20.29 -6.79
CA GLY A 134 15.07 20.94 -5.64
C GLY A 134 14.57 20.49 -4.27
N ILE A 135 13.60 19.57 -4.20
CA ILE A 135 13.14 19.00 -2.93
C ILE A 135 14.10 17.91 -2.47
N MET A 136 14.51 18.00 -1.20
CA MET A 136 15.30 16.99 -0.51
C MET A 136 14.41 16.30 0.53
N TYR A 137 14.49 14.97 0.59
CA TYR A 137 13.67 14.16 1.50
C TYR A 137 14.53 13.65 2.65
N ASP A 138 14.11 13.96 3.87
CA ASP A 138 14.69 13.52 5.15
C ASP A 138 13.86 12.44 5.85
N ASN A 139 12.69 12.11 5.30
CA ASN A 139 11.79 11.07 5.77
C ASN A 139 11.26 10.21 4.60
N PRO A 140 11.36 8.87 4.66
CA PRO A 140 10.84 7.98 3.63
C PRO A 140 9.35 8.17 3.31
N ILE A 141 8.55 8.52 4.32
CA ILE A 141 7.10 8.66 4.12
C ILE A 141 6.76 9.85 3.23
N ASN A 142 7.53 10.93 3.31
CA ASN A 142 7.33 12.12 2.49
C ASN A 142 7.55 11.79 1.01
N ILE A 143 8.47 10.88 0.69
CA ILE A 143 8.69 10.39 -0.68
C ILE A 143 7.43 9.70 -1.20
N ILE A 144 6.79 8.86 -0.38
CA ILE A 144 5.58 8.12 -0.74
C ILE A 144 4.39 9.06 -0.97
N GLU A 145 4.19 10.01 -0.05
CA GLU A 145 3.08 10.97 -0.13
C GLU A 145 3.22 11.89 -1.35
N ASP A 146 4.42 12.41 -1.58
CA ASP A 146 4.71 13.27 -2.72
C ASP A 146 4.63 12.53 -4.04
N PHE A 147 5.20 11.31 -4.10
CA PHE A 147 5.07 10.46 -5.28
C PHE A 147 3.61 10.15 -5.57
N THR A 148 2.84 9.79 -4.55
CA THR A 148 1.41 9.48 -4.71
C THR A 148 0.65 10.67 -5.25
N THR A 149 0.94 11.87 -4.76
CA THR A 149 0.35 13.12 -5.27
C THR A 149 0.64 13.30 -6.76
N VAL A 150 1.91 13.19 -7.15
CA VAL A 150 2.33 13.33 -8.55
C VAL A 150 1.70 12.24 -9.43
N ALA A 151 1.77 10.98 -9.00
CA ALA A 151 1.20 9.85 -9.73
C ALA A 151 -0.31 10.02 -9.95
N CYS A 152 -1.05 10.49 -8.93
CA CYS A 152 -2.47 10.80 -9.08
C CYS A 152 -2.69 11.89 -10.12
N THR A 153 -1.89 12.95 -10.15
CA THR A 153 -2.00 14.01 -11.16
C THR A 153 -1.88 13.46 -12.58
N PHE A 154 -0.93 12.57 -12.84
CA PHE A 154 -0.76 11.92 -14.15
C PHE A 154 -1.87 10.91 -14.50
N LEU A 155 -2.69 10.50 -13.52
CA LEU A 155 -3.84 9.62 -13.70
C LEU A 155 -5.18 10.38 -13.77
N ILE A 156 -5.18 11.70 -13.59
CA ILE A 156 -6.42 12.50 -13.72
C ILE A 156 -6.93 12.37 -15.15
N VAL A 157 -8.18 11.93 -15.27
CA VAL A 157 -8.94 11.96 -16.51
C VAL A 157 -9.38 13.40 -16.72
N ASN A 158 -8.76 14.07 -17.68
CA ASN A 158 -9.04 15.46 -17.96
C ASN A 158 -10.21 15.61 -18.96
N PRO A 159 -10.88 16.77 -18.99
CA PRO A 159 -11.70 17.17 -20.15
C PRO A 159 -10.90 17.09 -21.45
N GLU A 160 -11.58 16.81 -22.56
CA GLU A 160 -10.97 16.53 -23.87
C GLU A 160 -9.98 17.61 -24.34
N GLU A 161 -10.27 18.88 -24.05
CA GLU A 161 -9.41 20.04 -24.35
C GLU A 161 -8.05 20.00 -23.62
N ILE A 162 -8.04 19.54 -22.36
CA ILE A 162 -6.81 19.40 -21.57
C ILE A 162 -6.04 18.13 -22.00
N ASP A 163 -6.74 17.06 -22.39
CA ASP A 163 -6.09 15.86 -22.92
C ASP A 163 -5.33 16.13 -24.23
N LEU A 164 -5.85 17.00 -25.11
CA LEU A 164 -5.16 17.46 -26.32
C LEU A 164 -3.87 18.23 -25.99
N LEU A 165 -3.91 19.17 -25.04
CA LEU A 165 -2.72 19.89 -24.57
C LEU A 165 -1.66 18.94 -24.00
N PHE A 166 -2.09 17.89 -23.31
CA PHE A 166 -1.17 16.86 -22.82
C PHE A 166 -0.58 16.01 -23.96
N GLN A 167 -1.34 15.67 -25.00
CA GLN A 167 -0.80 14.95 -26.14
C GLN A 167 0.29 15.76 -26.87
N GLU A 168 0.08 17.06 -27.09
CA GLU A 168 1.07 17.94 -27.73
C GLU A 168 2.41 18.03 -26.98
N VAL A 169 2.39 17.89 -25.64
CA VAL A 169 3.62 17.99 -24.81
C VAL A 169 4.36 16.65 -24.71
N PHE A 170 3.67 15.53 -24.91
CA PHE A 170 4.19 14.18 -24.68
C PHE A 170 4.24 13.30 -25.95
N GLU A 171 3.98 13.83 -27.14
CA GLU A 171 4.39 13.27 -28.45
C GLU A 171 5.84 13.67 -28.80
#